data_AF-A0A8E2DW72-F1
#
_entry.id   AF-A0A8E2DW72-F1
#
_cell.length_a   1.000
_cell.length_b   1.000
_cell.length_c   1.000
_cell.angle_alpha   90.00
_cell.angle_beta   90.00
_cell.angle_gamma   90.00
#
_symmetry.space_group_name_H-M   'P 1'
#
loop_
_entity.id
_entity.type
_entity.pdbx_description
1 polymer ?
#
loop_
_entity_poly.entity_id
_entity_poly.type
_entity_poly.pdbx_seq_one_letter_code
_entity_poly.pdbx_strand_id
1 'polypeptide(L)'
;MVNRFMVRNKPTPMSWMYDVQTYGMKIRYTTTVESKVGWKGELLIYQDIQFTISEHRTWVHGLTAECRRLVVEELMVSAAQEREELPATHWDEVRDNP
;
A
#
# COMPACT_ATOMS: atom_id res chain seq x y z
N MET A 1 26.64 -29.98 12.11
CA MET A 1 26.11 -30.84 11.01
C MET A 1 24.74 -30.30 10.64
N VAL A 2 24.64 -29.43 9.63
CA VAL A 2 23.35 -28.84 9.22
C VAL A 2 22.58 -29.90 8.42
N ASN A 3 21.38 -30.26 8.87
CA ASN A 3 20.57 -31.30 8.23
C ASN A 3 20.38 -30.98 6.75
N ARG A 4 20.75 -31.94 5.90
CA ARG A 4 20.69 -31.87 4.42
C ARG A 4 19.32 -31.45 3.86
N PHE A 5 18.27 -31.54 4.68
CA PHE A 5 16.89 -31.18 4.38
C PHE A 5 16.49 -29.74 4.77
N MET A 6 17.30 -29.02 5.55
CA MET A 6 17.05 -27.63 5.96
C MET A 6 17.72 -26.59 5.04
N VAL A 7 18.31 -27.03 3.93
CA VAL A 7 18.98 -26.13 2.97
C VAL A 7 17.93 -25.60 1.99
N ARG A 8 17.62 -24.30 2.06
CA ARG A 8 16.83 -23.59 1.03
C ARG A 8 17.56 -23.67 -0.32
N ASN A 9 16.81 -23.79 -1.43
CA ASN A 9 17.28 -23.99 -2.82
C ASN A 9 17.65 -25.43 -3.25
N LYS A 10 17.30 -26.46 -2.47
CA LYS A 10 17.27 -27.84 -2.98
C LYS A 10 15.82 -28.30 -3.12
N PRO A 11 15.42 -28.97 -4.21
CA PRO A 11 14.08 -29.51 -4.38
C PRO A 11 13.87 -30.70 -3.44
N THR A 12 13.67 -30.39 -2.16
CA THR A 12 13.34 -31.34 -1.10
C THR A 12 11.87 -31.16 -0.74
N PRO A 13 11.18 -32.23 -0.29
CA PRO A 13 9.78 -32.13 0.14
C PRO A 13 9.56 -31.06 1.23
N MET A 14 10.53 -30.87 2.13
CA MET A 14 10.48 -29.81 3.14
C MET A 14 10.52 -28.41 2.53
N SER A 15 11.37 -28.17 1.51
CA SER A 15 11.38 -26.89 0.79
C SER A 15 10.03 -26.60 0.16
N TRP A 16 9.45 -27.58 -0.53
CA TRP A 16 8.13 -27.44 -1.16
C TRP A 16 7.03 -27.08 -0.16
N MET A 17 7.03 -27.72 1.01
CA MET A 17 6.06 -27.41 2.07
C MET A 17 6.20 -25.96 2.58
N TYR A 18 7.43 -25.47 2.76
CA TYR A 18 7.66 -24.06 3.12
C TYR A 18 7.26 -23.08 2.01
N ASP A 19 7.50 -23.44 0.75
CA ASP A 19 7.11 -22.62 -0.41
C ASP A 19 5.58 -22.50 -0.50
N VAL A 20 4.84 -23.61 -0.27
CA VAL A 20 3.37 -23.61 -0.22
C VAL A 20 2.85 -22.75 0.92
N GLN A 21 3.43 -22.84 2.12
CA GLN A 21 3.04 -22.00 3.27
C GLN A 21 3.27 -20.51 2.98
N THR A 22 4.43 -20.17 2.40
CA THR A 22 4.80 -18.80 2.05
C THR A 22 3.87 -18.25 0.96
N TYR A 23 3.53 -19.08 -0.02
CA TYR A 23 2.58 -18.75 -1.07
C TYR A 23 1.17 -18.48 -0.52
N GLY A 24 0.69 -19.30 0.42
CA GLY A 24 -0.58 -19.08 1.12
C GLY A 24 -0.61 -17.77 1.91
N MET A 25 0.50 -17.41 2.58
CA MET A 25 0.62 -16.10 3.24
C MET A 25 0.59 -14.96 2.24
N LYS A 26 1.32 -15.07 1.12
CA LYS A 26 1.31 -14.06 0.06
C LYS A 26 -0.10 -13.84 -0.49
N ILE A 27 -0.84 -14.91 -0.78
CA ILE A 27 -2.24 -14.79 -1.21
C ILE A 27 -3.07 -14.07 -0.14
N ARG A 28 -3.01 -14.49 1.12
CA ARG A 28 -3.82 -13.90 2.21
C ARG A 28 -3.59 -12.39 2.39
N TYR A 29 -2.36 -11.93 2.20
CA TYR A 29 -1.97 -10.54 2.45
C TYR A 29 -1.98 -9.67 1.19
N THR A 30 -1.69 -10.22 0.01
CA THR A 30 -1.62 -9.47 -1.25
C THR A 30 -2.91 -9.55 -2.06
N THR A 31 -3.66 -10.66 -1.96
CA THR A 31 -4.95 -10.75 -2.64
C THR A 31 -5.99 -9.97 -1.83
N THR A 32 -6.45 -8.87 -2.42
CA THR A 32 -7.67 -8.16 -2.04
C THR A 32 -8.85 -9.11 -2.25
N VAL A 33 -9.25 -9.80 -1.18
CA VAL A 33 -10.52 -10.55 -1.19
C VAL A 33 -11.64 -9.52 -1.28
N GLU A 34 -12.59 -9.75 -2.16
CA GLU A 34 -13.80 -8.92 -2.39
C GLU A 34 -14.51 -8.51 -1.08
N SER A 35 -14.34 -9.28 0.00
CA SER A 35 -14.92 -9.07 1.31
C SER A 35 -14.19 -8.10 2.24
N LYS A 36 -12.99 -7.60 1.89
CA LYS A 36 -12.25 -6.67 2.78
C LYS A 36 -12.77 -5.24 2.72
N VAL A 37 -13.37 -4.83 1.60
CA VAL A 37 -13.96 -3.50 1.41
C VAL A 37 -15.47 -3.66 1.35
N GLY A 38 -16.13 -3.46 2.48
CA GLY A 38 -17.59 -3.44 2.57
C GLY A 38 -18.12 -2.04 2.24
N TRP A 39 -19.09 -1.94 1.34
CA TRP A 39 -19.78 -0.69 1.04
C TRP A 39 -21.19 -0.74 1.64
N LYS A 40 -21.53 0.23 2.48
CA LYS A 40 -22.89 0.43 2.98
C LYS A 40 -23.32 1.86 2.69
N GLY A 41 -23.83 2.09 1.49
CA GLY A 41 -24.14 3.43 1.00
C GLY A 41 -22.86 4.28 0.91
N GLU A 42 -22.80 5.36 1.69
CA GLU A 42 -21.62 6.24 1.76
C GLU A 42 -20.54 5.76 2.74
N LEU A 43 -20.82 4.71 3.52
CA LEU A 43 -19.88 4.15 4.49
C LEU A 43 -19.00 3.08 3.83
N LEU A 44 -17.69 3.31 3.86
CA LEU A 44 -16.67 2.33 3.51
C LEU A 44 -16.14 1.66 4.77
N ILE A 45 -16.19 0.34 4.78
CA ILE A 45 -15.73 -0.51 5.88
C ILE A 45 -14.49 -1.25 5.36
N TYR A 46 -13.34 -0.99 5.95
CA TYR A 46 -12.11 -1.71 5.69
C TYR A 46 -11.54 -2.25 6.99
N GLN A 47 -11.57 -3.58 7.16
CA GLN A 47 -11.15 -4.26 8.40
C GLN A 47 -11.85 -3.66 9.64
N ASP A 48 -11.08 -3.11 10.59
CA ASP A 48 -11.57 -2.50 11.83
C ASP A 48 -11.82 -0.99 11.69
N ILE A 49 -11.70 -0.44 10.48
CA ILE A 49 -11.84 1.00 10.19
C ILE A 49 -13.12 1.23 9.40
N GLN A 50 -13.93 2.18 9.86
CA GLN A 50 -15.15 2.63 9.19
C GLN A 50 -15.06 4.12 8.94
N PHE A 51 -15.28 4.54 7.70
CA PHE A 51 -15.29 5.96 7.34
C PHE A 51 -16.24 6.21 6.18
N THR A 52 -16.72 7.43 6.08
CA THR A 52 -17.53 7.90 4.96
C THR A 52 -16.64 8.23 3.77
N ILE A 53 -17.13 8.10 2.53
CA ILE A 53 -16.39 8.52 1.32
C ILE A 53 -15.92 9.98 1.42
N SER A 54 -16.75 10.86 2.00
CA SER A 54 -16.41 12.27 2.22
C SER A 54 -15.21 12.43 3.16
N GLU A 55 -15.19 11.68 4.26
CA GLU A 55 -14.08 11.69 5.23
C GLU A 55 -12.80 11.16 4.61
N HIS A 56 -12.90 10.09 3.82
CA HIS A 56 -11.77 9.54 3.06
C HIS A 56 -11.18 10.57 2.09
N ARG A 57 -12.02 11.28 1.33
CA ARG A 57 -11.57 12.33 0.41
C ARG A 57 -10.85 13.44 1.16
N THR A 58 -11.41 13.91 2.28
CA THR A 58 -10.78 14.92 3.12
C THR A 58 -9.41 14.46 3.64
N TRP A 59 -9.29 13.20 4.06
CA TRP A 59 -8.01 12.64 4.50
C TRP A 59 -6.98 12.57 3.38
N VAL A 60 -7.36 12.10 2.19
CA VAL A 60 -6.44 12.04 1.04
C VAL A 60 -5.96 13.44 0.64
N HIS A 61 -6.86 14.42 0.62
CA HIS A 61 -6.48 15.81 0.36
C HIS A 61 -5.55 16.38 1.44
N GLY A 62 -5.84 16.12 2.73
CA GLY A 62 -4.99 16.54 3.84
C GLY A 62 -3.60 15.91 3.80
N LEU A 63 -3.53 14.60 3.56
CA LEU A 63 -2.28 13.85 3.42
C LEU A 63 -1.46 14.38 2.24
N THR A 64 -2.11 14.65 1.11
CA THR A 64 -1.44 15.23 -0.07
C THR A 64 -0.85 16.61 0.25
N ALA A 65 -1.60 17.46 0.95
CA ALA A 65 -1.14 18.78 1.35
C ALA A 65 0.07 18.70 2.29
N GLU A 66 0.03 17.81 3.29
CA GLU A 66 1.17 17.60 4.21
C GLU A 66 2.39 17.02 3.49
N CYS A 67 2.22 16.02 2.63
CA CYS A 67 3.32 15.50 1.83
C CYS A 67 3.94 16.58 0.93
N ARG A 68 3.11 17.41 0.28
CA ARG A 68 3.59 18.55 -0.53
C ARG A 68 4.37 19.55 0.33
N ARG A 69 3.88 19.87 1.53
CA ARG A 69 4.56 20.75 2.48
C ARG A 69 5.93 20.19 2.87
N LEU A 70 6.01 18.91 3.25
CA LEU A 70 7.26 18.25 3.61
C LEU A 70 8.26 18.22 2.44
N VAL A 71 7.79 17.98 1.21
CA VAL A 71 8.66 18.01 0.03
C VAL A 71 9.27 19.39 -0.19
N VAL A 72 8.49 20.45 -0.04
CA VAL A 72 8.99 21.83 -0.22
C VAL A 72 9.91 22.23 0.93
N GLU A 73 9.52 21.95 2.17
CA GLU A 73 10.23 22.43 3.36
C GLU A 73 11.50 21.63 3.68
N GLU A 74 11.48 20.31 3.50
CA GLU A 74 12.56 19.43 3.96
C GLU A 74 13.43 18.88 2.82
N LEU A 75 12.88 18.71 1.61
CA LEU A 75 13.57 18.04 0.51
C LEU A 75 14.08 19.01 -0.57
N MET A 76 13.39 20.13 -0.82
CA MET A 76 13.77 21.08 -1.86
C MET A 76 14.73 22.16 -1.32
N VAL A 77 16.03 21.89 -1.41
CA VAL A 77 17.12 22.80 -0.98
C VAL A 77 17.16 24.13 -1.78
N SER A 78 16.51 24.19 -2.96
CA SER A 78 16.58 25.31 -3.90
C SER A 78 15.29 26.14 -4.04
N ALA A 79 14.16 25.68 -3.49
CA ALA A 79 12.84 26.30 -3.69
C ALA A 79 12.58 27.55 -2.83
N ALA A 80 13.54 27.97 -2.01
CA ALA A 80 13.43 29.17 -1.20
C ALA A 80 13.44 30.47 -2.05
N GLN A 81 14.03 30.43 -3.25
CA GLN A 81 14.19 31.62 -4.11
C GLN A 81 13.10 31.73 -5.18
N GLU A 82 12.63 30.60 -5.71
CA GLU A 82 11.53 30.50 -6.65
C GLU A 82 10.61 29.41 -6.14
N ARG A 83 9.42 29.78 -5.66
CA ARG A 83 8.37 28.82 -5.32
C ARG A 83 7.85 28.21 -6.62
N GLU A 84 8.62 27.30 -7.20
CA GLU A 84 8.18 26.50 -8.32
C GLU A 84 6.98 25.68 -7.83
N GLU A 85 5.81 25.94 -8.42
CA GLU A 85 4.58 25.26 -8.02
C GLU A 85 4.75 23.76 -8.24
N LEU A 86 4.58 22.97 -7.17
CA LEU A 86 4.67 21.52 -7.28
C LEU A 86 3.67 21.02 -8.34
N PRO A 87 4.09 20.10 -9.22
CA PRO A 87 3.24 19.60 -10.29
C PRO A 87 1.91 19.07 -9.74
N ALA A 88 0.82 19.30 -10.48
CA ALA A 88 -0.49 18.77 -10.12
C ALA A 88 -0.45 17.23 -10.09
N THR A 89 -1.09 16.64 -9.08
CA THR A 89 -1.22 15.19 -8.98
C THR A 89 -2.48 14.77 -9.74
N HIS A 90 -2.31 14.05 -10.85
CA HIS A 90 -3.42 13.57 -11.70
C HIS A 90 -4.05 12.30 -11.10
N TRP A 91 -4.86 12.47 -10.04
CA TRP A 91 -5.54 11.34 -9.37
C TRP A 91 -6.45 10.52 -10.29
N ASP A 92 -7.00 11.15 -11.32
CA ASP A 92 -7.91 10.50 -12.29
C ASP A 92 -7.21 9.43 -13.16
N GLU A 93 -5.88 9.49 -13.24
CA GLU A 93 -5.06 8.54 -14.00
C GLU A 93 -4.58 7.36 -13.14
N VAL A 94 -4.71 7.47 -11.82
CA VAL A 94 -4.28 6.43 -10.88
C VAL A 94 -5.33 5.32 -10.85
N ARG A 95 -5.02 4.18 -11.47
CA ARG A 95 -5.81 2.96 -11.35
C ARG A 95 -5.11 1.96 -10.44
N ASP A 96 -5.90 1.25 -9.65
CA ASP A 96 -5.41 0.08 -8.92
C ASP A 96 -4.96 -0.99 -9.94
N ASN A 97 -3.89 -1.70 -9.63
CA ASN A 97 -3.32 -2.71 -10.51
C ASN A 97 -4.22 -3.96 -10.47
N PRO A 98 -4.81 -4.39 -11.61
CA PRO A 98 -5.72 -5.53 -11.65
C PRO A 98 -5.07 -6.86 -11.25
#